data_AF-A0A4Q3U3T3-F1
#
_entry.id   AF-A0A4Q3U3T3-F1
#
_cell.length_a   1.000
_cell.length_b   1.000
_cell.length_c   1.000
_cell.angle_alpha   90.00
_cell.angle_beta   90.00
_cell.angle_gamma   90.00
#
_symmetry.space_group_name_H-M   'P 1'
#
loop_
_entity.id
_entity.type
_entity.pdbx_description
1 polymer ?
#
loop_
_entity_poly.entity_id
_entity_poly.type
_entity_poly.pdbx_seq_one_letter_code
_entity_poly.pdbx_strand_id
1 'polypeptide(L)'
;FAVPRRTLIGEGDGEMEDEDLIPREDMVVTVTHGGYVKRVALNAYRTQHRGGKGRSGVAMKEDDAVVGVFSASTHTPVLFFATNGKAYKLKTWRLPLGNPQSRGKAFVNLLPIEPGDSIMNVLPLPEDEAEWGNLDIMFATRSGDVRRNKLSDFATVNRAGKIAMKLEDNDRMVGVALCTADDDVMLTTALGRAIRFKADDVRVFKGRDSTGVRGVRLQAGDEVISMAVLARVDATPEERAAYVKHSNAMRKALAGADAEDETTAVEADDEAVADAVLSVERIAELGAAEQLILTVTETGFGKRSSAYEYRRTGRGGQGLTAHGLGGRAGTRLAAAFPVQEGDDLLMVTSGGQMIRTPMDQVRIVSRSSQGVTIFKTAAGEKVVSVERLPDSGGSDDDLIEGEGGEIEGGEGEA
;
A
#
# COMPACT_ATOMS: atom_id res chain seq x y z
N PHE A 1 -34.42 -55.71 31.31
CA PHE A 1 -35.29 -54.55 31.03
C PHE A 1 -34.43 -53.43 30.48
N ALA A 2 -34.65 -53.02 29.24
CA ALA A 2 -34.02 -51.80 28.73
C ALA A 2 -34.71 -50.60 29.41
N VAL A 3 -33.94 -49.80 30.15
CA VAL A 3 -34.48 -48.62 30.83
C VAL A 3 -34.31 -47.42 29.89
N PRO A 4 -35.38 -46.66 29.58
CA PRO A 4 -35.28 -45.48 28.73
C PRO A 4 -34.26 -44.48 29.30
N ARG A 5 -33.47 -43.86 28.42
CA ARG A 5 -32.48 -42.84 28.81
C ARG A 5 -33.21 -41.67 29.47
N ARG A 6 -32.77 -41.29 30.67
CA ARG A 6 -33.41 -40.23 31.48
C ARG A 6 -32.92 -38.82 31.16
N THR A 7 -31.73 -38.72 30.59
CA THR A 7 -31.10 -37.46 30.22
C THR A 7 -31.15 -37.25 28.72
N LEU A 8 -31.37 -35.99 28.33
CA LEU A 8 -31.23 -35.49 26.97
C LEU A 8 -29.95 -34.65 26.95
N ILE A 9 -29.04 -34.95 26.02
CA ILE A 9 -27.95 -34.04 25.68
C ILE A 9 -28.55 -33.12 24.63
N GLY A 10 -28.88 -31.89 25.02
CA GLY A 10 -29.25 -30.84 24.06
C GLY A 10 -28.01 -30.38 23.31
N GLU A 11 -28.19 -29.93 22.07
CA GLU A 11 -27.17 -29.11 21.41
C GLU A 11 -27.00 -27.82 22.24
N GLY A 12 -25.76 -27.49 22.60
CA GLY A 12 -25.46 -26.24 23.27
C GLY A 12 -25.89 -25.08 22.39
N ASP A 13 -26.57 -24.11 22.99
CA ASP A 13 -27.06 -22.91 22.30
C ASP A 13 -25.86 -22.11 21.78
N GLY A 14 -25.60 -22.21 20.48
CA GLY A 14 -24.51 -21.55 19.77
C GLY A 14 -23.70 -22.52 18.90
N GLU A 15 -23.96 -22.54 17.60
CA GLU A 15 -23.02 -23.04 16.60
C GLU A 15 -21.74 -22.19 16.70
N MET A 16 -20.82 -22.55 17.60
CA MET A 16 -19.53 -21.87 17.75
C MET A 16 -18.69 -22.18 16.52
N GLU A 17 -18.38 -21.16 15.73
CA GLU A 17 -17.51 -21.31 14.58
C GLU A 17 -16.05 -21.33 15.03
N ASP A 18 -15.17 -21.99 14.28
CA ASP A 18 -13.71 -21.94 14.54
C ASP A 18 -13.20 -20.50 14.67
N GLU A 19 -13.86 -19.56 13.98
CA GLU A 19 -13.56 -18.14 14.01
C GLU A 19 -13.80 -17.50 15.39
N ASP A 20 -14.82 -17.93 16.14
CA ASP A 20 -15.15 -17.37 17.46
C ASP A 20 -14.04 -17.61 18.49
N LEU A 21 -13.17 -18.59 18.22
CA LEU A 21 -12.01 -18.93 19.05
C LEU A 21 -10.74 -18.16 18.65
N ILE A 22 -10.79 -17.40 17.55
CA ILE A 22 -9.64 -16.64 17.07
C ILE A 22 -9.66 -15.25 17.74
N PRO A 23 -8.57 -14.85 18.45
CA PRO A 23 -8.49 -13.51 18.99
C PRO A 23 -8.35 -12.46 17.89
N ARG A 24 -8.98 -11.30 18.08
CA ARG A 24 -8.78 -10.12 17.22
C ARG A 24 -7.41 -9.51 17.49
N GLU A 25 -6.49 -9.74 16.57
CA GLU A 25 -5.13 -9.19 16.59
C GLU A 25 -4.76 -8.59 15.23
N ASP A 26 -3.94 -7.53 15.26
CA ASP A 26 -3.35 -6.93 14.06
C ASP A 26 -2.17 -7.76 13.55
N MET A 27 -2.26 -8.15 12.28
CA MET A 27 -1.29 -9.01 11.63
C MET A 27 -0.62 -8.28 10.48
N VAL A 28 0.68 -8.50 10.33
CA VAL A 28 1.40 -8.22 9.09
C VAL A 28 1.38 -9.49 8.26
N VAL A 29 0.78 -9.41 7.08
CA VAL A 29 0.76 -10.46 6.08
C VAL A 29 1.86 -10.20 5.06
N THR A 30 2.68 -11.21 4.81
CA THR A 30 3.76 -11.15 3.84
C THR A 30 3.47 -12.13 2.72
N VAL A 31 3.61 -11.66 1.49
CA VAL A 31 3.51 -12.44 0.25
C VAL A 31 4.84 -12.37 -0.49
N THR A 32 5.36 -13.51 -0.94
CA THR A 32 6.62 -13.59 -1.69
C THR A 32 6.40 -13.82 -3.19
N HIS A 33 7.42 -13.55 -4.00
CA HIS A 33 7.42 -13.80 -5.45
C HIS A 33 7.19 -15.28 -5.76
N GLY A 34 7.77 -16.18 -4.95
CA GLY A 34 7.56 -17.62 -5.06
C GLY A 34 6.15 -18.09 -4.68
N GLY A 35 5.23 -17.17 -4.38
CA GLY A 35 3.85 -17.46 -4.04
C GLY A 35 3.68 -18.01 -2.62
N TYR A 36 4.60 -17.70 -1.70
CA TYR A 36 4.45 -18.03 -0.29
C TYR A 36 3.72 -16.91 0.44
N VAL A 37 2.90 -17.29 1.42
CA VAL A 37 2.18 -16.36 2.28
C VAL A 37 2.32 -16.77 3.74
N LYS A 38 2.39 -15.77 4.61
CA LYS A 38 2.31 -15.92 6.08
C LYS A 38 1.66 -14.70 6.71
N ARG A 39 1.11 -14.89 7.90
CA ARG A 39 0.78 -13.80 8.82
C ARG A 39 1.68 -13.86 10.05
N VAL A 40 2.06 -12.72 10.55
CA VAL A 40 2.88 -12.56 11.76
C VAL A 40 2.28 -11.41 12.56
N ALA A 41 2.20 -11.53 13.88
CA ALA A 41 1.68 -10.46 14.73
C ALA A 41 2.51 -9.18 14.53
N LEU A 42 1.83 -8.03 14.45
CA LEU A 42 2.48 -6.73 14.20
C LEU A 42 3.57 -6.43 15.25
N ASN A 43 3.32 -6.77 16.52
CA ASN A 43 4.24 -6.61 17.63
C ASN A 43 5.59 -7.37 17.46
N ALA A 44 5.63 -8.42 16.66
CA ALA A 44 6.83 -9.22 16.43
C ALA A 44 7.81 -8.55 15.45
N TYR A 45 7.37 -7.51 14.73
CA TYR A 45 8.20 -6.71 13.81
C TYR A 45 8.83 -5.47 14.46
N ARG A 46 8.89 -5.41 15.80
CA ARG A 46 9.42 -4.26 16.57
C ARG A 46 10.74 -3.69 16.03
N THR A 47 10.77 -2.35 16.01
CA THR A 47 11.74 -1.44 15.40
C THR A 47 13.17 -1.62 15.93
N GLN A 48 14.17 -1.50 15.04
CA GLN A 48 15.58 -1.42 15.41
C GLN A 48 15.95 0.04 15.65
N HIS A 49 16.66 0.34 16.74
CA HIS A 49 17.15 1.68 17.04
C HIS A 49 18.18 2.18 16.01
N ARG A 50 18.25 3.51 15.84
CA ARG A 50 19.23 4.21 15.01
C ARG A 50 20.66 3.82 15.42
N GLY A 51 21.44 3.24 14.51
CA GLY A 51 22.82 2.81 14.75
C GLY A 51 23.02 1.30 14.95
N GLY A 52 21.97 0.50 15.02
CA GLY A 52 22.09 -0.96 14.96
C GLY A 52 22.43 -1.44 13.56
N LYS A 53 23.47 -2.28 13.40
CA LYS A 53 23.66 -3.07 12.17
C LYS A 53 22.33 -3.79 11.88
N GLY A 54 21.72 -3.48 10.73
CA GLY A 54 20.45 -4.05 10.30
C GLY A 54 20.43 -5.54 10.61
N ARG A 55 19.39 -6.02 11.29
CA ARG A 55 19.19 -7.46 11.44
C ARG A 55 19.25 -8.02 10.03
N SER A 56 20.18 -8.95 9.80
CA SER A 56 20.18 -9.74 8.58
C SER A 56 18.75 -10.22 8.37
N GLY A 57 18.11 -9.67 7.34
CA GLY A 57 16.83 -10.17 6.86
C GLY A 57 16.95 -11.67 6.63
N VAL A 58 15.81 -12.33 6.54
CA VAL A 58 15.74 -13.74 6.15
C VAL A 58 16.82 -13.99 5.10
N ALA A 59 17.73 -14.93 5.36
CA ALA A 59 18.64 -15.43 4.34
C ALA A 59 17.77 -16.18 3.34
N MET A 60 17.05 -15.43 2.51
CA MET A 60 16.32 -15.96 1.38
C MET A 60 17.42 -16.49 0.46
N LYS A 61 17.28 -17.76 0.05
CA LYS A 61 17.93 -18.18 -1.19
C LYS A 61 17.50 -17.21 -2.29
N GLU A 62 18.38 -16.96 -3.24
CA GLU A 62 18.40 -15.89 -4.25
C GLU A 62 17.08 -15.64 -5.05
N ASP A 63 16.01 -16.40 -4.82
CA ASP A 63 14.76 -16.41 -5.62
C ASP A 63 13.45 -16.06 -4.86
N ASP A 64 13.44 -15.83 -3.55
CA ASP A 64 12.17 -15.63 -2.80
C ASP A 64 12.05 -14.22 -2.18
N ALA A 65 12.07 -13.19 -3.02
CA ALA A 65 11.84 -11.81 -2.61
C ALA A 65 10.41 -11.61 -2.10
N VAL A 66 10.23 -10.79 -1.07
CA VAL A 66 8.90 -10.32 -0.63
C VAL A 66 8.34 -9.40 -1.71
N VAL A 67 7.13 -9.67 -2.16
CA VAL A 67 6.43 -8.93 -3.24
C VAL A 67 5.26 -8.11 -2.71
N GLY A 68 4.69 -8.48 -1.57
CA GLY A 68 3.62 -7.72 -0.94
C GLY A 68 3.65 -7.83 0.56
N VAL A 69 3.40 -6.70 1.25
CA VAL A 69 3.19 -6.67 2.68
C VAL A 69 1.96 -5.81 2.97
N PHE A 70 1.03 -6.32 3.76
CA PHE A 70 -0.11 -5.54 4.21
C PHE A 70 -0.45 -5.87 5.66
N SER A 71 -0.98 -4.88 6.37
CA SER A 71 -1.55 -5.07 7.70
C SER A 71 -3.04 -5.35 7.60
N ALA A 72 -3.54 -6.29 8.40
CA ALA A 72 -4.96 -6.54 8.54
C ALA A 72 -5.25 -7.19 9.89
N SER A 73 -6.44 -6.95 10.43
CA SER A 73 -6.95 -7.73 11.55
C SER A 73 -7.10 -9.19 11.12
N THR A 74 -6.90 -10.11 12.05
CA THR A 74 -7.21 -11.55 11.89
C THR A 74 -8.55 -11.84 11.22
N HIS A 75 -9.59 -11.03 11.47
CA HIS A 75 -10.95 -11.26 10.97
C HIS A 75 -11.23 -10.61 9.62
N THR A 76 -10.34 -9.71 9.18
CA THR A 76 -10.48 -8.98 7.92
C THR A 76 -10.58 -9.97 6.74
N PRO A 77 -11.66 -9.91 5.93
CA PRO A 77 -11.75 -10.65 4.68
C PRO A 77 -10.80 -10.04 3.64
N VAL A 78 -10.12 -10.89 2.89
CA VAL A 78 -9.12 -10.47 1.91
C VAL A 78 -9.40 -11.15 0.57
N LEU A 79 -9.41 -10.35 -0.50
CA LEU A 79 -9.42 -10.85 -1.88
C LEU A 79 -7.99 -10.98 -2.41
N PHE A 80 -7.67 -12.14 -2.96
CA PHE A 80 -6.40 -12.46 -3.62
C PHE A 80 -6.66 -12.60 -5.12
N PHE A 81 -6.05 -11.76 -5.93
CA PHE A 81 -6.21 -11.75 -7.38
C PHE A 81 -5.03 -12.46 -8.03
N ALA A 82 -5.31 -13.47 -8.84
CA ALA A 82 -4.32 -14.25 -9.55
C ALA A 82 -4.01 -13.67 -10.95
N THR A 83 -2.88 -14.09 -11.54
CA THR A 83 -2.43 -13.74 -12.89
C THR A 83 -3.46 -14.03 -13.99
N ASN A 84 -4.28 -15.07 -13.84
CA ASN A 84 -5.38 -15.40 -14.76
C ASN A 84 -6.65 -14.54 -14.59
N GLY A 85 -6.62 -13.53 -13.72
CA GLY A 85 -7.76 -12.64 -13.48
C GLY A 85 -8.85 -13.21 -12.57
N LYS A 86 -8.63 -14.36 -11.91
CA LYS A 86 -9.52 -14.88 -10.84
C LYS A 86 -9.21 -14.22 -9.50
N ALA A 87 -10.27 -13.97 -8.73
CA ALA A 87 -10.22 -13.58 -7.34
C ALA A 87 -10.60 -14.75 -6.42
N TYR A 88 -9.89 -14.87 -5.30
CA TYR A 88 -10.15 -15.82 -4.23
C TYR A 88 -10.37 -15.04 -2.93
N LYS A 89 -11.21 -15.54 -2.02
CA LYS A 89 -11.52 -14.86 -0.74
C LYS A 89 -11.08 -15.73 0.44
N LEU A 90 -10.28 -15.18 1.36
CA LEU A 90 -9.97 -15.80 2.66
C LEU A 90 -9.92 -14.71 3.73
N LYS A 91 -10.30 -15.04 4.97
CA LYS A 91 -10.02 -14.18 6.13
C LYS A 91 -8.56 -14.30 6.52
N THR A 92 -7.98 -13.22 7.06
CA THR A 92 -6.56 -13.17 7.44
C THR A 92 -6.15 -14.33 8.33
N TRP A 93 -6.98 -14.74 9.30
CA TRP A 93 -6.66 -15.81 10.26
C TRP A 93 -6.43 -17.19 9.61
N ARG A 94 -7.02 -17.44 8.42
CA ARG A 94 -6.82 -18.67 7.63
C ARG A 94 -5.42 -18.74 7.02
N LEU A 95 -4.70 -17.61 6.94
CA LEU A 95 -3.32 -17.59 6.50
C LEU A 95 -2.42 -18.22 7.58
N PRO A 96 -1.34 -18.91 7.18
CA PRO A 96 -0.49 -19.62 8.12
C PRO A 96 0.22 -18.62 9.04
N LEU A 97 0.07 -18.85 10.35
CA LEU A 97 0.84 -18.15 11.36
C LEU A 97 2.31 -18.54 11.25
N GLY A 98 3.20 -17.56 11.29
CA GLY A 98 4.64 -17.78 11.26
C GLY A 98 5.39 -16.75 12.09
N ASN A 99 6.72 -16.84 12.04
CA ASN A 99 7.61 -15.82 12.59
C ASN A 99 8.18 -14.96 11.43
N PRO A 100 8.78 -13.78 11.72
CA PRO A 100 9.37 -12.90 10.70
C PRO A 100 10.40 -13.60 9.80
N GLN A 101 11.10 -14.62 10.29
CA GLN A 101 12.12 -15.35 9.54
C GLN A 101 11.60 -16.51 8.70
N SER A 102 10.39 -17.00 8.97
CA SER A 102 9.79 -18.13 8.27
C SER A 102 9.33 -17.75 6.87
N ARG A 103 9.36 -18.70 5.93
CA ARG A 103 8.90 -18.45 4.56
C ARG A 103 7.36 -18.42 4.43
N GLY A 104 6.65 -19.10 5.33
CA GLY A 104 5.20 -19.32 5.21
C GLY A 104 4.85 -20.56 4.40
N LYS A 105 3.62 -20.63 3.89
CA LYS A 105 3.14 -21.73 3.02
C LYS A 105 2.81 -21.21 1.63
N ALA A 106 2.99 -22.05 0.61
CA ALA A 106 2.64 -21.71 -0.76
C ALA A 106 1.12 -21.53 -0.91
N PHE A 107 0.68 -20.51 -1.66
CA PHE A 107 -0.73 -20.23 -1.92
C PHE A 107 -1.46 -21.39 -2.57
N VAL A 108 -0.79 -22.19 -3.42
CA VAL A 108 -1.37 -23.38 -4.06
C VAL A 108 -1.86 -24.44 -3.04
N ASN A 109 -1.37 -24.39 -1.80
CA ASN A 109 -1.85 -25.27 -0.72
C ASN A 109 -3.07 -24.71 0.02
N LEU A 110 -3.39 -23.43 -0.19
CA LEU A 110 -4.49 -22.72 0.48
C LEU A 110 -5.65 -22.45 -0.48
N LEU A 111 -5.33 -22.17 -1.74
CA LEU A 111 -6.25 -21.76 -2.79
C LEU A 111 -6.08 -22.67 -4.02
N PRO A 112 -7.18 -23.06 -4.70
CA PRO A 112 -7.10 -23.85 -5.93
C PRO A 112 -6.72 -22.94 -7.11
N ILE A 113 -5.44 -22.57 -7.15
CA ILE A 113 -4.83 -21.78 -8.22
C ILE A 113 -4.44 -22.74 -9.34
N GLU A 114 -4.65 -22.33 -10.58
CA GLU A 114 -4.29 -23.13 -11.76
C GLU A 114 -2.77 -23.24 -11.89
N PRO A 115 -2.23 -24.39 -12.38
CA PRO A 115 -0.80 -24.54 -12.56
C PRO A 115 -0.22 -23.46 -13.48
N GLY A 116 0.79 -22.74 -12.99
CA GLY A 116 1.43 -21.62 -13.71
C GLY A 116 0.91 -20.24 -13.33
N ASP A 117 -0.21 -20.16 -12.60
CA ASP A 117 -0.72 -18.90 -12.07
C ASP A 117 -0.20 -18.61 -10.65
N SER A 118 -0.07 -17.32 -10.34
CA SER A 118 0.33 -16.82 -9.01
C SER A 118 -0.59 -15.70 -8.56
N ILE A 119 -0.57 -15.38 -7.26
CA ILE A 119 -1.24 -14.18 -6.74
C ILE A 119 -0.43 -12.94 -7.11
N MET A 120 -1.10 -11.92 -7.63
CA MET A 120 -0.51 -10.67 -8.13
C MET A 120 -0.89 -9.48 -7.27
N ASN A 121 -2.14 -9.40 -6.83
CA ASN A 121 -2.66 -8.30 -6.04
C ASN A 121 -3.52 -8.82 -4.89
N VAL A 122 -3.57 -8.04 -3.82
CA VAL A 122 -4.34 -8.36 -2.63
C VAL A 122 -5.18 -7.14 -2.25
N LEU A 123 -6.42 -7.37 -1.84
CA LEU A 123 -7.34 -6.33 -1.39
C LEU A 123 -8.00 -6.74 -0.07
N PRO A 124 -7.54 -6.19 1.07
CA PRO A 124 -8.29 -6.23 2.32
C PRO A 124 -9.64 -5.52 2.13
N LEU A 125 -10.70 -6.10 2.71
CA LEU A 125 -12.06 -5.59 2.62
C LEU A 125 -12.54 -5.12 4.00
N PRO A 126 -13.48 -4.16 4.07
CA PRO A 126 -14.18 -3.84 5.31
C PRO A 126 -14.80 -5.10 5.90
N GLU A 127 -14.67 -5.26 7.22
CA GLU A 127 -15.27 -6.40 7.94
C GLU A 127 -16.80 -6.33 7.93
N ASP A 128 -17.36 -5.11 7.96
CA ASP A 128 -18.81 -4.90 7.85
C ASP A 128 -19.27 -5.02 6.39
N GLU A 129 -19.94 -6.13 6.07
CA GLU A 129 -20.50 -6.36 4.74
C GLU A 129 -21.62 -5.36 4.38
N ALA A 130 -22.25 -4.69 5.35
CA ALA A 130 -23.27 -3.68 5.08
C ALA A 130 -22.71 -2.47 4.32
N GLU A 131 -21.42 -2.17 4.48
CA GLU A 131 -20.74 -1.09 3.77
C GLU A 131 -20.46 -1.42 2.30
N TRP A 132 -20.46 -2.71 1.92
CA TRP A 132 -20.00 -3.15 0.60
C TRP A 132 -20.90 -2.68 -0.55
N GLY A 133 -22.17 -2.36 -0.26
CA GLY A 133 -23.10 -1.81 -1.25
C GLY A 133 -22.70 -0.39 -1.71
N ASN A 134 -21.99 0.36 -0.86
CA ASN A 134 -21.59 1.74 -1.10
C ASN A 134 -20.22 1.85 -1.78
N LEU A 135 -19.52 0.72 -1.91
CA LEU A 135 -18.15 0.66 -2.42
C LEU A 135 -18.09 0.01 -3.80
N ASP A 136 -17.17 0.52 -4.61
CA ASP A 136 -16.74 -0.05 -5.87
C ASP A 136 -15.31 -0.61 -5.72
N ILE A 137 -14.95 -1.57 -6.57
CA ILE A 137 -13.57 -2.00 -6.79
C ILE A 137 -13.09 -1.38 -8.10
N MET A 138 -12.00 -0.62 -8.03
CA MET A 138 -11.25 -0.17 -9.20
C MET A 138 -10.10 -1.14 -9.47
N PHE A 139 -9.92 -1.50 -10.74
CA PHE A 139 -8.82 -2.28 -11.26
C PHE A 139 -8.00 -1.43 -12.22
N ALA A 140 -6.68 -1.64 -12.23
CA ALA A 140 -5.77 -1.10 -13.24
C ALA A 140 -4.84 -2.19 -13.77
N THR A 141 -4.58 -2.15 -15.07
CA THR A 141 -3.68 -3.07 -15.75
C THR A 141 -2.37 -2.40 -16.16
N ARG A 142 -1.35 -3.22 -16.44
CA ARG A 142 -0.02 -2.78 -16.88
C ARG A 142 -0.08 -2.00 -18.18
N SER A 143 -0.97 -2.39 -19.11
CA SER A 143 -1.19 -1.72 -20.40
C SER A 143 -1.91 -0.36 -20.29
N GLY A 144 -2.38 -0.01 -19.09
CA GLY A 144 -3.00 1.28 -18.81
C GLY A 144 -4.52 1.32 -18.92
N ASP A 145 -5.18 0.17 -18.98
CA ASP A 145 -6.64 0.09 -18.89
C ASP A 145 -7.10 0.02 -17.42
N VAL A 146 -8.31 0.53 -17.17
CA VAL A 146 -8.96 0.54 -15.87
C VAL A 146 -10.38 0.01 -15.96
N ARG A 147 -10.87 -0.55 -14.86
CA ARG A 147 -12.21 -1.14 -14.79
C ARG A 147 -12.80 -0.94 -13.40
N ARG A 148 -14.08 -0.55 -13.35
CA ARG A 148 -14.83 -0.35 -12.10
C ARG A 148 -15.97 -1.36 -11.96
N ASN A 149 -16.04 -2.05 -10.83
CA ASN A 149 -17.10 -3.00 -10.48
C ASN A 149 -17.70 -2.66 -9.12
N LYS A 150 -18.89 -3.16 -8.81
CA LYS A 150 -19.43 -3.04 -7.45
C LYS A 150 -18.69 -4.00 -6.54
N LEU A 151 -18.38 -3.61 -5.30
CA LEU A 151 -17.79 -4.55 -4.33
C LEU A 151 -18.76 -5.70 -4.00
N SER A 152 -20.07 -5.44 -4.04
CA SER A 152 -21.10 -6.48 -3.90
C SER A 152 -21.01 -7.58 -4.97
N ASP A 153 -20.41 -7.31 -6.13
CA ASP A 153 -20.10 -8.36 -7.12
C ASP A 153 -19.13 -9.41 -6.56
N PHE A 154 -18.44 -9.14 -5.45
CA PHE A 154 -17.50 -10.03 -4.77
C PHE A 154 -17.95 -10.46 -3.36
N ALA A 155 -19.19 -10.14 -2.96
CA ALA A 155 -19.82 -10.64 -1.73
C ALA A 155 -19.64 -12.16 -1.58
N THR A 156 -20.05 -12.89 -2.62
CA THR A 156 -19.85 -14.34 -2.71
C THR A 156 -18.76 -14.69 -3.71
N VAL A 157 -17.67 -15.27 -3.19
CA VAL A 157 -16.58 -15.90 -3.96
C VAL A 157 -16.55 -17.37 -3.54
N ASN A 158 -16.77 -18.29 -4.48
CA ASN A 158 -16.76 -19.72 -4.18
C ASN A 158 -15.32 -20.21 -3.99
N ARG A 159 -15.17 -21.45 -3.52
CA ARG A 159 -13.84 -22.06 -3.28
C ARG A 159 -12.98 -22.13 -4.55
N ALA A 160 -13.58 -22.32 -5.71
CA ALA A 160 -12.90 -22.38 -7.01
C ALA A 160 -12.42 -21.00 -7.52
N GLY A 161 -12.75 -19.93 -6.80
CA GLY A 161 -12.48 -18.55 -7.21
C GLY A 161 -13.55 -17.99 -8.15
N LYS A 162 -13.50 -16.68 -8.35
CA LYS A 162 -14.44 -15.93 -9.19
C LYS A 162 -13.67 -15.13 -10.21
N ILE A 163 -14.06 -15.18 -11.48
CA ILE A 163 -13.46 -14.34 -12.52
C ILE A 163 -13.73 -12.86 -12.16
N ALA A 164 -12.68 -12.10 -11.89
CA ALA A 164 -12.75 -10.68 -11.56
C ALA A 164 -12.78 -9.84 -12.83
N MET A 165 -11.86 -10.11 -13.76
CA MET A 165 -11.81 -9.50 -15.08
C MET A 165 -11.07 -10.42 -16.06
N LYS A 166 -11.34 -10.22 -17.36
CA LYS A 166 -10.49 -10.76 -18.42
C LYS A 166 -9.29 -9.85 -18.62
N LEU A 167 -8.13 -10.45 -18.85
CA LEU A 167 -6.90 -9.76 -19.20
C LEU A 167 -6.57 -10.05 -20.66
N GLU A 168 -5.99 -9.08 -21.36
CA GLU A 168 -5.44 -9.30 -22.70
C GLU A 168 -4.14 -10.10 -22.62
N ASP A 169 -3.73 -10.70 -23.75
CA ASP A 169 -2.50 -11.47 -23.82
C ASP A 169 -1.29 -10.61 -23.40
N ASN A 170 -0.48 -11.17 -22.51
CA ASN A 170 0.66 -10.52 -21.85
C ASN A 170 0.30 -9.35 -20.92
N ASP A 171 -0.93 -8.91 -20.76
CA ASP A 171 -1.28 -7.89 -19.77
C ASP A 171 -1.39 -8.49 -18.36
N ARG A 172 -1.31 -7.65 -17.32
CA ARG A 172 -1.51 -8.08 -15.94
C ARG A 172 -2.18 -6.99 -15.12
N MET A 173 -2.88 -7.40 -14.08
CA MET A 173 -3.33 -6.48 -13.04
C MET A 173 -2.10 -5.90 -12.33
N VAL A 174 -2.13 -4.58 -12.10
CA VAL A 174 -1.08 -3.84 -11.39
C VAL A 174 -1.64 -3.21 -10.12
N GLY A 175 -2.90 -2.78 -10.14
CA GLY A 175 -3.54 -2.19 -8.97
C GLY A 175 -4.98 -2.64 -8.82
N VAL A 176 -5.38 -2.81 -7.56
CA VAL A 176 -6.76 -3.02 -7.15
C VAL A 176 -7.00 -2.23 -5.88
N ALA A 177 -8.09 -1.48 -5.81
CA ALA A 177 -8.42 -0.68 -4.64
C ALA A 177 -9.93 -0.48 -4.51
N LEU A 178 -10.39 -0.24 -3.29
CA LEU A 178 -11.74 0.23 -3.03
C LEU A 178 -11.86 1.71 -3.34
N CYS A 179 -12.99 2.11 -3.92
CA CYS A 179 -13.30 3.50 -4.18
C CYS A 179 -14.81 3.74 -4.15
N THR A 180 -15.19 5.00 -4.04
CA THR A 180 -16.53 5.52 -4.27
C THR A 180 -16.56 6.31 -5.59
N ALA A 181 -17.74 6.81 -5.99
CA ALA A 181 -17.85 7.72 -7.13
C ALA A 181 -17.20 9.08 -6.86
N ASP A 182 -17.03 9.43 -5.58
CA ASP A 182 -16.46 10.71 -5.16
C ASP A 182 -14.94 10.68 -5.08
N ASP A 183 -14.30 9.53 -5.21
CA ASP A 183 -12.84 9.48 -5.25
C ASP A 183 -12.26 9.88 -6.62
N ASP A 184 -10.96 10.12 -6.63
CA ASP A 184 -10.16 10.20 -7.84
C ASP A 184 -9.26 8.96 -7.95
N VAL A 185 -9.02 8.52 -9.18
CA VAL A 185 -8.05 7.48 -9.51
C VAL A 185 -6.80 8.13 -10.06
N MET A 186 -5.65 7.75 -9.52
CA MET A 186 -4.34 8.15 -10.02
C MET A 186 -3.57 6.92 -10.50
N LEU A 187 -3.10 6.94 -11.74
CA LEU A 187 -2.22 5.91 -12.30
C LEU A 187 -0.83 6.51 -12.47
N THR A 188 0.20 5.76 -12.07
CA THR A 188 1.60 6.15 -12.24
C THR A 188 2.32 5.14 -13.12
N THR A 189 3.17 5.63 -14.03
CA THR A 189 3.90 4.82 -15.01
C THR A 189 5.38 4.67 -14.65
N ALA A 190 6.01 3.63 -15.18
CA ALA A 190 7.43 3.35 -14.97
C ALA A 190 8.32 4.51 -15.45
N LEU A 191 7.96 5.19 -16.54
CA LEU A 191 8.72 6.35 -17.06
C LEU A 191 8.34 7.67 -16.37
N GLY A 192 7.76 7.62 -15.18
CA GLY A 192 7.58 8.81 -14.35
C GLY A 192 6.44 9.72 -14.78
N ARG A 193 5.42 9.18 -15.47
CA ARG A 193 4.16 9.91 -15.74
C ARG A 193 3.11 9.55 -14.70
N ALA A 194 2.21 10.48 -14.40
CA ALA A 194 1.01 10.17 -13.63
C ALA A 194 -0.21 10.89 -14.17
N ILE A 195 -1.33 10.18 -14.26
CA ILE A 195 -2.63 10.74 -14.63
C ILE A 195 -3.59 10.62 -13.46
N ARG A 196 -4.36 11.67 -13.18
CA ARG A 196 -5.42 11.69 -12.16
C ARG A 196 -6.74 12.05 -12.83
N PHE A 197 -7.78 11.25 -12.64
CA PHE A 197 -9.13 11.46 -13.17
C PHE A 197 -10.18 10.99 -12.15
N LYS A 198 -11.45 11.34 -12.34
CA LYS A 198 -12.48 10.98 -11.36
C LYS A 198 -12.83 9.50 -11.48
N ALA A 199 -13.10 8.82 -10.36
CA ALA A 199 -13.50 7.41 -10.39
C ALA A 199 -14.78 7.18 -11.21
N ASP A 200 -15.69 8.16 -11.22
CA ASP A 200 -16.94 8.11 -11.97
C ASP A 200 -16.82 8.37 -13.48
N ASP A 201 -15.66 8.83 -13.97
CA ASP A 201 -15.32 8.85 -15.41
C ASP A 201 -15.17 7.42 -15.99
N VAL A 202 -15.11 6.40 -15.13
CA VAL A 202 -15.12 4.98 -15.48
C VAL A 202 -16.48 4.40 -15.12
N ARG A 203 -17.28 4.01 -16.12
CA ARG A 203 -18.58 3.37 -15.84
C ARG A 203 -18.45 2.10 -14.99
N VAL A 204 -19.48 1.79 -14.21
CA VAL A 204 -19.56 0.50 -13.50
C VAL A 204 -19.91 -0.62 -14.49
N PHE A 205 -19.10 -1.68 -14.50
CA PHE A 205 -19.28 -2.84 -15.38
C PHE A 205 -20.07 -3.93 -14.67
N LYS A 206 -21.21 -4.35 -15.26
CA LYS A 206 -22.03 -5.46 -14.73
C LYS A 206 -21.61 -6.86 -15.23
N GLY A 207 -20.87 -6.94 -16.34
CA GLY A 207 -20.51 -8.20 -17.00
C GLY A 207 -19.02 -8.54 -16.89
N ARG A 208 -18.67 -9.83 -16.91
CA ARG A 208 -17.29 -10.33 -16.68
C ARG A 208 -16.40 -10.33 -17.92
N ASP A 209 -16.98 -10.09 -19.09
CA ASP A 209 -16.28 -10.25 -20.38
C ASP A 209 -15.44 -9.05 -20.84
N SER A 210 -15.60 -7.89 -20.19
CA SER A 210 -14.84 -6.70 -20.58
C SER A 210 -13.44 -6.65 -19.96
N THR A 211 -12.46 -6.18 -20.73
CA THR A 211 -11.09 -5.90 -20.28
C THR A 211 -10.97 -4.58 -19.54
N GLY A 212 -11.88 -3.62 -19.78
CA GLY A 212 -11.90 -2.31 -19.15
C GLY A 212 -12.05 -1.17 -20.16
N VAL A 213 -11.63 0.03 -19.78
CA VAL A 213 -11.46 1.20 -20.65
C VAL A 213 -10.11 1.85 -20.40
N ARG A 214 -9.56 2.54 -21.40
CA ARG A 214 -8.26 3.22 -21.31
C ARG A 214 -8.16 4.19 -20.14
N GLY A 215 -7.35 3.92 -19.12
CA GLY A 215 -7.05 4.83 -18.02
C GLY A 215 -6.01 5.89 -18.39
N VAL A 216 -4.89 5.44 -18.96
CA VAL A 216 -3.74 6.28 -19.36
C VAL A 216 -3.23 5.90 -20.74
N ARG A 217 -2.82 6.89 -21.53
CA ARG A 217 -2.08 6.65 -22.76
C ARG A 217 -0.59 6.55 -22.47
N LEU A 218 -0.03 5.36 -22.66
CA LEU A 218 1.38 5.08 -22.43
C LEU A 218 2.26 5.57 -23.58
N GLN A 219 3.50 5.93 -23.25
CA GLN A 219 4.57 6.12 -24.22
C GLN A 219 5.17 4.77 -24.63
N ALA A 220 5.96 4.76 -25.70
CA ALA A 220 6.64 3.54 -26.14
C ALA A 220 7.61 3.04 -25.05
N GLY A 221 7.49 1.77 -24.65
CA GLY A 221 8.31 1.16 -23.59
C GLY A 221 7.89 1.53 -22.16
N ASP A 222 6.80 2.27 -22.00
CA ASP A 222 6.22 2.60 -20.70
C ASP A 222 5.16 1.58 -20.27
N GLU A 223 4.88 1.54 -18.98
CA GLU A 223 3.88 0.66 -18.38
C GLU A 223 3.34 1.28 -17.09
N VAL A 224 2.09 0.98 -16.73
CA VAL A 224 1.58 1.35 -15.40
C VAL A 224 2.26 0.47 -14.35
N ILE A 225 2.76 1.10 -13.29
CA ILE A 225 3.39 0.43 -12.15
C ILE A 225 2.56 0.52 -10.87
N SER A 226 1.64 1.48 -10.79
CA SER A 226 0.77 1.61 -9.62
C SER A 226 -0.53 2.34 -9.93
N MET A 227 -1.51 2.08 -9.06
CA MET A 227 -2.76 2.81 -8.97
C MET A 227 -2.97 3.25 -7.52
N ALA A 228 -3.42 4.48 -7.35
CA ALA A 228 -3.85 5.05 -6.08
C ALA A 228 -5.30 5.55 -6.19
N VAL A 229 -6.05 5.39 -5.11
CA VAL A 229 -7.36 6.04 -4.93
C VAL A 229 -7.14 7.20 -3.96
N LEU A 230 -7.53 8.40 -4.40
CA LEU A 230 -7.32 9.64 -3.66
C LEU A 230 -8.67 10.23 -3.29
N ALA A 231 -8.78 10.69 -2.04
CA ALA A 231 -9.93 11.44 -1.58
C ALA A 231 -10.06 12.71 -2.42
N ARG A 232 -11.26 12.95 -2.93
CA ARG A 232 -11.54 14.19 -3.67
C ARG A 232 -11.78 15.31 -2.68
N VAL A 233 -11.17 16.43 -3.01
CA VAL A 233 -11.44 17.71 -2.37
C VAL A 233 -11.85 18.67 -3.46
N ASP A 234 -12.99 19.32 -3.28
CA ASP A 234 -13.47 20.35 -4.19
C ASP A 234 -12.66 21.62 -3.95
N ALA A 235 -11.53 21.70 -4.65
CA ALA A 235 -10.63 22.84 -4.65
C ALA A 235 -10.27 23.25 -6.08
N THR A 236 -10.26 24.55 -6.35
CA THR A 236 -9.86 25.06 -7.67
C THR A 236 -8.35 24.83 -7.91
N PRO A 237 -7.86 24.87 -9.16
CA PRO A 237 -6.43 24.86 -9.43
C PRO A 237 -5.66 25.94 -8.65
N GLU A 238 -6.21 27.14 -8.56
CA GLU A 238 -5.61 28.28 -7.87
C GLU A 238 -5.54 28.05 -6.36
N GLU A 239 -6.62 27.54 -5.74
CA GLU A 239 -6.63 27.18 -4.31
C GLU A 239 -5.58 26.12 -3.99
N ARG A 240 -5.47 25.08 -4.82
CA ARG A 240 -4.46 24.02 -4.64
C ARG A 240 -3.04 24.55 -4.75
N ALA A 241 -2.78 25.40 -5.75
CA ALA A 241 -1.47 26.03 -5.92
C ALA A 241 -1.10 26.94 -4.73
N ALA A 242 -2.06 27.77 -4.27
CA ALA A 242 -1.89 28.63 -3.11
C ALA A 242 -1.62 27.81 -1.83
N TYR A 243 -2.37 26.72 -1.61
CA TYR A 243 -2.16 25.83 -0.48
C TYR A 243 -0.78 25.16 -0.51
N VAL A 244 -0.36 24.60 -1.65
CA VAL A 244 0.95 23.95 -1.78
C VAL A 244 2.09 24.95 -1.53
N LYS A 245 1.97 26.19 -2.04
CA LYS A 245 2.91 27.29 -1.77
C LYS A 245 2.98 27.60 -0.27
N HIS A 246 1.83 27.75 0.39
CA HIS A 246 1.75 27.99 1.83
C HIS A 246 2.35 26.84 2.65
N SER A 247 1.96 25.60 2.36
CA SER A 247 2.41 24.39 3.05
C SER A 247 3.93 24.19 2.92
N ASN A 248 4.50 24.39 1.73
CA ASN A 248 5.95 24.32 1.52
C ASN A 248 6.71 25.41 2.28
N ALA A 249 6.18 26.64 2.33
CA ALA A 249 6.77 27.73 3.11
C ALA A 249 6.75 27.41 4.62
N MET A 250 5.65 26.86 5.13
CA MET A 250 5.51 26.45 6.53
C MET A 250 6.50 25.33 6.89
N ARG A 251 6.61 24.30 6.03
CA ARG A 251 7.59 23.21 6.21
C ARG A 251 9.03 23.74 6.21
N LYS A 252 9.36 24.68 5.33
CA LYS A 252 10.68 25.32 5.30
C LYS A 252 10.97 26.12 6.58
N ALA A 253 9.98 26.84 7.10
CA ALA A 253 10.12 27.60 8.35
C ALA A 253 10.33 26.68 9.56
N LEU A 254 9.65 25.53 9.62
CA LEU A 254 9.78 24.55 10.70
C LEU A 254 11.11 23.77 10.65
N ALA A 255 11.64 23.48 9.44
CA ALA A 255 12.86 22.69 9.27
C ALA A 255 14.17 23.44 9.60
N GLY A 256 14.12 24.77 9.80
CA GLY A 256 15.30 25.60 10.05
C GLY A 256 16.18 25.84 8.81
N ALA A 257 17.15 26.75 8.91
CA ALA A 257 17.95 27.29 7.80
C ALA A 257 18.96 26.29 7.16
N ASP A 258 19.08 25.06 7.68
CA ASP A 258 20.07 24.06 7.24
C ASP A 258 19.51 23.06 6.19
N ALA A 259 18.30 23.27 5.69
CA ALA A 259 17.77 22.48 4.59
C ALA A 259 18.43 22.90 3.26
N GLU A 260 19.49 22.20 2.86
CA GLU A 260 20.15 22.38 1.56
C GLU A 260 19.13 22.40 0.41
N ASP A 261 19.28 23.46 -0.39
CA ASP A 261 18.41 23.95 -1.45
C ASP A 261 18.40 23.01 -2.66
N GLU A 262 17.28 22.32 -2.88
CA GLU A 262 16.86 21.87 -4.21
C GLU A 262 15.38 22.23 -4.40
N THR A 263 15.04 23.51 -4.24
CA THR A 263 13.85 24.02 -4.92
C THR A 263 14.19 24.20 -6.39
N THR A 264 13.96 23.17 -7.20
CA THR A 264 13.53 23.44 -8.58
C THR A 264 12.29 24.31 -8.45
N ALA A 265 12.37 25.53 -9.00
CA ALA A 265 11.22 26.41 -9.18
C ALA A 265 10.03 25.56 -9.64
N VAL A 266 8.85 25.83 -9.09
CA VAL A 266 7.60 25.35 -9.69
C VAL A 266 7.71 25.72 -11.16
N GLU A 267 7.88 24.74 -12.05
CA GLU A 267 7.90 25.06 -13.47
C GLU A 267 6.55 25.69 -13.78
N ALA A 268 6.63 26.94 -14.20
CA ALA A 268 5.55 27.77 -14.65
C ALA A 268 5.02 27.20 -15.97
N ASP A 269 4.24 26.13 -15.87
CA ASP A 269 3.30 25.74 -16.92
C ASP A 269 1.88 26.23 -16.59
N ASP A 270 1.74 27.03 -15.52
CA ASP A 270 0.58 27.87 -15.24
C ASP A 270 1.05 29.34 -15.21
N GLU A 271 1.27 29.92 -16.39
CA GLU A 271 1.18 31.37 -16.56
C GLU A 271 -0.24 31.80 -16.13
N ALA A 272 -0.33 32.34 -14.92
CA ALA A 272 -1.49 32.92 -14.22
C ALA A 272 -1.95 32.16 -12.96
N VAL A 273 -1.04 31.83 -12.04
CA VAL A 273 -1.47 31.66 -10.64
C VAL A 273 -1.68 33.05 -10.06
N ALA A 274 -2.92 33.53 -10.10
CA ALA A 274 -3.35 34.64 -9.26
C ALA A 274 -2.94 34.32 -7.80
N ASP A 275 -2.41 35.29 -7.06
CA ASP A 275 -2.18 35.15 -5.61
C ASP A 275 -3.54 35.01 -4.90
N ALA A 276 -4.17 33.84 -5.04
CA ALA A 276 -5.36 33.47 -4.31
C ALA A 276 -4.99 33.40 -2.84
N VAL A 277 -5.45 34.40 -2.08
CA VAL A 277 -5.27 34.43 -0.63
C VAL A 277 -6.31 33.48 -0.03
N LEU A 278 -5.83 32.34 0.49
CA LEU A 278 -6.68 31.40 1.23
C LEU A 278 -6.92 31.91 2.65
N SER A 279 -8.14 31.71 3.16
CA SER A 279 -8.42 31.93 4.59
C SER A 279 -7.72 30.86 5.44
N VAL A 280 -7.54 31.15 6.74
CA VAL A 280 -6.93 30.20 7.68
C VAL A 280 -7.77 28.93 7.77
N GLU A 281 -9.10 29.06 7.77
CA GLU A 281 -10.03 27.92 7.79
C GLU A 281 -9.88 27.06 6.55
N ARG A 282 -9.75 27.67 5.36
CA ARG A 282 -9.58 26.92 4.10
C ARG A 282 -8.21 26.23 4.03
N ILE A 283 -7.16 26.85 4.57
CA ILE A 283 -5.84 26.22 4.69
C ILE A 283 -5.93 25.00 5.61
N ALA A 284 -6.63 25.11 6.74
CA ALA A 284 -6.81 24.01 7.68
C ALA A 284 -7.61 22.85 7.05
N GLU A 285 -8.69 23.16 6.32
CA GLU A 285 -9.51 22.18 5.60
C GLU A 285 -8.69 21.42 4.55
N LEU A 286 -7.98 22.15 3.68
CA LEU A 286 -7.12 21.53 2.67
C LEU A 286 -5.96 20.76 3.30
N GLY A 287 -5.42 21.23 4.42
CA GLY A 287 -4.38 20.51 5.16
C GLY A 287 -4.86 19.21 5.78
N ALA A 288 -6.05 19.19 6.34
CA ALA A 288 -6.65 17.98 6.90
C ALA A 288 -6.93 16.91 5.83
N ALA A 289 -7.19 17.33 4.59
CA ALA A 289 -7.43 16.44 3.46
C ALA A 289 -6.20 16.22 2.56
N GLU A 290 -5.04 16.77 2.89
CA GLU A 290 -3.83 16.60 2.10
C GLU A 290 -3.35 15.15 2.17
N GLN A 291 -3.21 14.53 1.01
CA GLN A 291 -2.55 13.23 0.87
C GLN A 291 -1.17 13.43 0.25
N LEU A 292 -0.17 12.73 0.76
CA LEU A 292 1.19 12.73 0.20
C LEU A 292 1.40 11.47 -0.66
N ILE A 293 1.92 11.67 -1.87
CA ILE A 293 2.26 10.59 -2.78
C ILE A 293 3.76 10.33 -2.69
N LEU A 294 4.14 9.14 -2.22
CA LEU A 294 5.50 8.64 -2.31
C LEU A 294 5.77 8.20 -3.75
N THR A 295 6.97 8.50 -4.25
CA THR A 295 7.53 7.92 -5.48
C THR A 295 8.93 7.42 -5.17
N VAL A 296 9.27 6.21 -5.62
CA VAL A 296 10.59 5.58 -5.43
C VAL A 296 11.08 5.07 -6.78
N THR A 297 12.35 5.31 -7.11
CA THR A 297 13.00 4.87 -8.34
C THR A 297 13.68 3.52 -8.17
N GLU A 298 14.02 2.88 -9.30
CA GLU A 298 14.79 1.63 -9.30
C GLU A 298 16.18 1.75 -8.65
N THR A 299 16.73 2.98 -8.52
CA THR A 299 18.04 3.26 -7.92
C THR A 299 17.98 3.66 -6.44
N GLY A 300 16.78 3.64 -5.83
CA GLY A 300 16.60 4.00 -4.41
C GLY A 300 16.50 5.50 -4.13
N PHE A 301 16.28 6.32 -5.17
CA PHE A 301 15.85 7.71 -4.99
C PHE A 301 14.35 7.76 -4.72
N GLY A 302 13.91 8.72 -3.93
CA GLY A 302 12.49 8.91 -3.71
C GLY A 302 12.15 10.22 -3.04
N LYS A 303 10.86 10.51 -3.06
CA LYS A 303 10.27 11.74 -2.53
C LYS A 303 8.80 11.55 -2.24
N ARG A 304 8.29 12.40 -1.35
CA ARG A 304 6.87 12.65 -1.15
C ARG A 304 6.49 13.94 -1.88
N SER A 305 5.34 13.97 -2.54
CA SER A 305 4.79 15.18 -3.16
C SER A 305 3.31 15.29 -2.83
N SER A 306 2.80 16.51 -2.69
CA SER A 306 1.39 16.72 -2.37
C SER A 306 0.49 16.21 -3.49
N ALA A 307 -0.59 15.49 -3.15
CA ALA A 307 -1.59 15.03 -4.11
C ALA A 307 -2.23 16.22 -4.87
N TYR A 308 -2.21 17.43 -4.29
CA TYR A 308 -2.67 18.65 -4.94
C TYR A 308 -1.82 19.10 -6.12
N GLU A 309 -0.55 18.69 -6.21
CA GLU A 309 0.30 18.95 -7.38
C GLU A 309 -0.10 18.09 -8.61
N TYR A 310 -0.87 17.01 -8.40
CA TYR A 310 -1.35 16.14 -9.46
C TYR A 310 -2.74 16.60 -9.89
N ARG A 311 -2.78 17.59 -10.80
CA ARG A 311 -4.06 18.14 -11.28
C ARG A 311 -4.89 17.06 -11.98
N ARG A 312 -6.22 17.18 -11.86
CA ARG A 312 -7.16 16.32 -12.58
C ARG A 312 -7.06 16.63 -14.07
N THR A 313 -6.99 15.58 -14.87
CA THR A 313 -7.01 15.63 -16.34
C THR A 313 -8.00 14.59 -16.86
N GLY A 314 -8.46 14.72 -18.10
CA GLY A 314 -9.34 13.71 -18.70
C GLY A 314 -8.65 12.34 -18.80
N ARG A 315 -9.36 11.27 -18.43
CA ARG A 315 -8.91 9.88 -18.60
C ARG A 315 -8.44 9.61 -20.03
N GLY A 316 -7.40 8.80 -20.19
CA GLY A 316 -6.83 8.43 -21.50
C GLY A 316 -5.80 9.42 -22.06
N GLY A 317 -5.49 10.49 -21.32
CA GLY A 317 -4.33 11.35 -21.60
C GLY A 317 -2.99 10.71 -21.19
N GLN A 318 -1.89 11.42 -21.44
CA GLN A 318 -0.53 11.00 -21.04
C GLN A 318 -0.13 11.40 -19.61
N GLY A 319 -1.02 12.11 -18.90
CA GLY A 319 -0.77 12.60 -17.54
C GLY A 319 0.28 13.71 -17.46
N LEU A 320 0.80 13.94 -16.26
CA LEU A 320 1.85 14.88 -15.86
C LEU A 320 3.14 14.16 -15.51
N THR A 321 4.24 14.89 -15.34
CA THR A 321 5.46 14.35 -14.71
C THR A 321 5.22 14.09 -13.22
N ALA A 322 5.49 12.87 -12.78
CA ALA A 322 5.37 12.40 -11.40
C ALA A 322 6.70 12.36 -10.66
N HIS A 323 7.81 12.24 -11.39
CA HIS A 323 9.15 12.19 -10.83
C HIS A 323 10.18 12.68 -11.84
N GLY A 324 11.16 13.48 -11.40
CA GLY A 324 12.28 13.90 -12.22
C GLY A 324 13.28 12.77 -12.45
N LEU A 325 13.04 11.93 -13.44
CA LEU A 325 13.95 10.84 -13.81
C LEU A 325 15.19 11.37 -14.56
N GLY A 326 16.25 10.54 -14.60
CA GLY A 326 17.55 10.84 -15.20
C GLY A 326 18.67 10.96 -14.17
N GLY A 327 19.92 10.96 -14.65
CA GLY A 327 21.10 11.07 -13.78
C GLY A 327 21.12 10.00 -12.68
N ARG A 328 21.19 10.44 -11.41
CA ARG A 328 21.27 9.56 -10.23
C ARG A 328 19.95 8.86 -9.90
N ALA A 329 18.82 9.47 -10.26
CA ALA A 329 17.48 8.93 -10.02
C ALA A 329 17.17 7.72 -10.94
N GLY A 330 17.99 7.47 -11.95
CA GLY A 330 17.77 6.37 -12.90
C GLY A 330 16.67 6.68 -13.91
N THR A 331 16.20 5.66 -14.62
CA THR A 331 15.28 5.84 -15.76
C THR A 331 13.87 5.33 -15.50
N ARG A 332 13.63 4.68 -14.36
CA ARG A 332 12.35 4.06 -14.03
C ARG A 332 11.97 4.27 -12.58
N LEU A 333 10.67 4.46 -12.35
CA LEU A 333 10.04 4.31 -11.06
C LEU A 333 9.86 2.82 -10.72
N ALA A 334 10.09 2.48 -9.46
CA ALA A 334 9.81 1.18 -8.87
C ALA A 334 8.44 1.15 -8.19
N ALA A 335 8.02 2.26 -7.55
CA ALA A 335 6.72 2.34 -6.88
C ALA A 335 6.20 3.78 -6.77
N ALA A 336 4.88 3.91 -6.65
CA ALA A 336 4.24 5.15 -6.25
C ALA A 336 2.89 4.89 -5.55
N PHE A 337 2.70 5.41 -4.33
CA PHE A 337 1.47 5.20 -3.56
C PHE A 337 1.28 6.28 -2.46
N PRO A 338 0.06 6.47 -1.93
CA PRO A 338 -0.20 7.39 -0.84
C PRO A 338 0.41 6.91 0.48
N VAL A 339 0.97 7.84 1.23
CA VAL A 339 1.63 7.61 2.52
C VAL A 339 1.17 8.62 3.57
N GLN A 340 1.26 8.23 4.83
CA GLN A 340 1.03 9.03 6.03
C GLN A 340 2.36 9.35 6.72
N GLU A 341 2.36 10.33 7.61
CA GLU A 341 3.60 10.81 8.26
C GLU A 341 4.24 9.79 9.20
N GLY A 342 3.43 9.00 9.92
CA GLY A 342 3.91 7.94 10.82
C GLY A 342 4.25 6.61 10.15
N ASP A 343 4.00 6.46 8.85
CA ASP A 343 4.30 5.21 8.15
C ASP A 343 5.82 4.90 8.17
N ASP A 344 6.14 3.64 7.98
CA ASP A 344 7.47 3.19 7.60
C ASP A 344 7.46 2.65 6.16
N LEU A 345 8.57 2.82 5.47
CA LEU A 345 8.79 2.27 4.13
C LEU A 345 9.64 1.00 4.21
N LEU A 346 9.17 -0.11 3.67
CA LEU A 346 9.96 -1.32 3.47
C LEU A 346 10.32 -1.47 1.99
N MET A 347 11.60 -1.50 1.66
CA MET A 347 12.10 -1.71 0.30
C MET A 347 12.88 -3.01 0.20
N VAL A 348 12.75 -3.69 -0.93
CA VAL A 348 13.48 -4.91 -1.25
C VAL A 348 14.23 -4.69 -2.57
N THR A 349 15.50 -5.06 -2.60
CA THR A 349 16.34 -4.99 -3.78
C THR A 349 16.45 -6.34 -4.50
N SER A 350 16.91 -6.32 -5.76
CA SER A 350 17.14 -7.53 -6.56
C SER A 350 18.24 -8.44 -5.99
N GLY A 351 19.13 -7.93 -5.14
CA GLY A 351 20.10 -8.72 -4.39
C GLY A 351 19.58 -9.24 -3.05
N GLY A 352 18.29 -9.05 -2.75
CA GLY A 352 17.64 -9.55 -1.53
C GLY A 352 17.86 -8.68 -0.30
N GLN A 353 18.43 -7.48 -0.43
CA GLN A 353 18.55 -6.54 0.67
C GLN A 353 17.19 -5.93 1.01
N MET A 354 16.80 -6.02 2.27
CA MET A 354 15.61 -5.37 2.81
C MET A 354 16.02 -4.14 3.61
N ILE A 355 15.38 -3.01 3.34
CA ILE A 355 15.61 -1.74 4.03
C ILE A 355 14.29 -1.22 4.57
N ARG A 356 14.25 -0.89 5.87
CA ARG A 356 13.15 -0.18 6.50
C ARG A 356 13.57 1.26 6.76
N THR A 357 12.79 2.22 6.28
CA THR A 357 13.06 3.65 6.41
C THR A 357 11.81 4.37 6.92
N PRO A 358 11.89 5.06 8.07
CA PRO A 358 10.83 5.95 8.52
C PRO A 358 10.43 6.99 7.49
N MET A 359 9.11 7.25 7.36
CA MET A 359 8.61 8.12 6.31
C MET A 359 9.07 9.58 6.46
N ASP A 360 9.35 10.02 7.70
CA ASP A 360 9.90 11.34 8.00
C ASP A 360 11.25 11.62 7.32
N GLN A 361 12.06 10.59 7.06
CA GLN A 361 13.35 10.70 6.34
C GLN A 361 13.18 10.92 4.83
N VAL A 362 12.02 10.61 4.26
CA VAL A 362 11.76 10.82 2.84
C VAL A 362 11.28 12.26 2.65
N ARG A 363 12.05 13.11 1.96
CA ARG A 363 11.70 14.54 1.84
C ARG A 363 10.38 14.77 1.09
N ILE A 364 9.64 15.79 1.54
CA ILE A 364 8.50 16.36 0.80
C ILE A 364 9.03 17.45 -0.14
N VAL A 365 8.93 17.22 -1.44
CA VAL A 365 9.39 18.12 -2.50
C VAL A 365 8.48 18.02 -3.72
N SER A 366 8.62 18.94 -4.67
CA SER A 366 7.74 18.98 -5.85
C SER A 366 7.81 17.71 -6.69
N ARG A 367 6.71 17.40 -7.38
CA ARG A 367 6.57 16.23 -8.27
C ARG A 367 7.67 16.14 -9.34
N SER A 368 8.17 17.26 -9.85
CA SER A 368 9.19 17.30 -10.92
C SER A 368 10.63 17.12 -10.44
N SER A 369 10.88 17.17 -9.12
CA SER A 369 12.22 16.98 -8.57
C SER A 369 12.70 15.53 -8.68
N GLN A 370 14.01 15.32 -8.59
CA GLN A 370 14.64 13.98 -8.53
C GLN A 370 14.47 13.30 -7.16
N GLY A 371 14.01 14.04 -6.15
CA GLY A 371 13.97 13.55 -4.77
C GLY A 371 15.35 13.36 -4.15
N VAL A 372 15.38 12.61 -3.06
CA VAL A 372 16.60 12.33 -2.29
C VAL A 372 16.94 10.85 -2.34
N THR A 373 18.19 10.52 -2.06
CA THR A 373 18.57 9.13 -1.85
C THR A 373 17.92 8.62 -0.55
N ILE A 374 16.95 7.71 -0.67
CA ILE A 374 16.41 6.98 0.48
C ILE A 374 17.39 5.86 0.86
N PHE A 375 17.93 5.19 -0.16
CA PHE A 375 18.91 4.12 -0.02
C PHE A 375 19.83 4.06 -1.24
N LYS A 376 21.10 3.68 -1.05
CA LYS A 376 22.06 3.47 -2.14
C LYS A 376 22.11 2.00 -2.50
N THR A 377 21.59 1.64 -3.67
CA THR A 377 21.72 0.27 -4.17
C THR A 377 23.17 -0.07 -4.51
N ALA A 378 23.54 -1.35 -4.40
CA ALA A 378 24.85 -1.80 -4.88
C ALA A 378 24.95 -1.67 -6.41
N ALA A 379 26.18 -1.76 -6.94
CA ALA A 379 26.39 -1.66 -8.38
C ALA A 379 25.64 -2.77 -9.14
N GLY A 380 24.73 -2.38 -10.04
CA GLY A 380 23.90 -3.30 -10.82
C GLY A 380 22.64 -3.80 -10.10
N GLU A 381 22.44 -3.41 -8.84
CA GLU A 381 21.27 -3.78 -8.04
C GLU A 381 20.17 -2.74 -8.15
N LYS A 382 18.91 -3.21 -8.16
CA LYS A 382 17.72 -2.36 -8.29
C LYS A 382 16.72 -2.61 -7.18
N VAL A 383 15.92 -1.60 -6.85
CA VAL A 383 14.72 -1.76 -6.02
C VAL A 383 13.66 -2.52 -6.83
N VAL A 384 13.15 -3.64 -6.28
CA VAL A 384 12.18 -4.53 -6.95
C VAL A 384 10.82 -4.54 -6.26
N SER A 385 10.75 -4.20 -4.97
CA SER A 385 9.50 -4.07 -4.21
C SER A 385 9.63 -2.94 -3.20
N VAL A 386 8.53 -2.21 -2.99
CA VAL A 386 8.42 -1.11 -2.05
C VAL A 386 7.03 -1.18 -1.44
N GLU A 387 6.96 -1.27 -0.12
CA GLU A 387 5.72 -1.45 0.62
C GLU A 387 5.63 -0.48 1.79
N ARG A 388 4.39 -0.08 2.09
CA ARG A 388 4.06 0.78 3.23
C ARG A 388 3.76 -0.09 4.44
N LEU A 389 4.42 0.20 5.55
CA LEU A 389 4.09 -0.36 6.86
C LEU A 389 3.42 0.76 7.67
N PRO A 390 2.13 0.62 8.03
CA PRO A 390 1.50 1.63 8.87
C PRO A 390 2.13 1.67 10.25
N ASP A 391 2.12 2.86 10.86
CA ASP A 391 2.55 3.03 12.24
C ASP A 391 1.72 2.10 13.15
N SER A 392 2.41 1.28 13.94
CA SER A 392 1.77 0.37 14.89
C SER A 392 1.41 1.03 16.24
N GLY A 393 1.58 2.35 16.38
CA GLY A 393 1.09 3.09 17.54
C GLY A 393 1.71 2.68 18.88
N GLY A 394 2.91 2.07 18.85
CA GLY A 394 3.66 1.81 20.07
C GLY A 394 4.28 3.11 20.56
N SER A 395 3.61 3.80 21.49
CA SER A 395 4.16 4.96 22.18
C SER A 395 5.45 4.59 22.91
N ASP A 396 6.52 5.34 22.63
CA ASP A 396 7.86 5.21 23.20
C ASP A 396 7.95 5.66 24.69
N ASP A 397 6.83 5.84 25.41
CA ASP A 397 6.79 6.52 26.73
C ASP A 397 6.45 5.63 27.94
N ASP A 398 6.18 4.33 27.78
CA ASP A 398 5.77 3.46 28.90
C ASP A 398 6.91 2.64 29.57
N LEU A 399 8.16 3.07 29.48
CA LEU A 399 9.29 2.32 30.05
C LEU A 399 10.30 3.16 30.84
N ILE A 400 9.84 3.88 31.87
CA ILE A 400 10.66 4.10 33.07
C ILE A 400 9.77 4.05 34.32
N GLU A 401 9.73 2.88 34.97
CA GLU A 401 9.82 2.71 36.43
C GLU A 401 9.75 1.21 36.77
N GLY A 402 10.89 0.54 36.59
CA GLY A 402 11.17 -0.72 37.29
C GLY A 402 12.06 -0.38 38.47
N GLU A 403 11.47 -0.20 39.66
CA GLU A 403 12.21 -0.16 40.92
C GLU A 403 13.12 -1.39 41.03
N GLY A 404 14.40 -1.12 41.31
CA GLY A 404 15.39 -2.13 41.60
C GLY A 404 15.06 -2.84 42.92
N GLY A 405 14.66 -4.10 42.81
CA GLY A 405 14.72 -5.05 43.91
C GLY A 405 16.01 -5.85 43.83
N GLU A 406 17.08 -5.35 44.45
CA GLU A 406 18.20 -6.17 44.89
C GLU A 406 17.70 -7.17 45.95
N ILE A 407 17.93 -8.46 45.72
CA ILE A 407 18.03 -9.42 46.83
C ILE A 407 19.32 -10.20 46.62
N GLU A 408 20.32 -9.82 47.41
CA GLU A 408 21.60 -10.46 47.57
C GLU A 408 21.44 -11.95 47.94
N GLY A 409 22.30 -12.78 47.34
CA GLY A 409 22.52 -14.14 47.78
C GLY A 409 23.24 -14.16 49.13
N GLY A 410 22.62 -14.81 50.11
CA GLY A 410 23.28 -15.18 51.37
C GLY A 410 23.74 -16.63 51.32
N GLU A 411 25.04 -16.85 51.13
CA GLU A 411 25.74 -18.02 51.66
C GLU A 411 26.15 -17.73 53.11
N GLY A 412 25.94 -18.68 54.02
CA GLY A 412 26.35 -18.57 55.41
C GLY A 412 25.99 -19.79 56.27
N GLU A 413 26.98 -20.69 56.37
CA GLU A 413 27.23 -21.78 57.34
C GLU A 413 26.33 -21.94 58.58
N ALA A 414 25.86 -23.18 58.81
CA ALA A 414 26.29 -24.07 59.93
C ALA A 414 25.63 -25.44 59.82
#